data_AF-A0A3R9T6N2-F1
#
_entry.id   AF-A0A3R9T6N2-F1
#
_cell.length_a   1.000
_cell.length_b   1.000
_cell.length_c   1.000
_cell.angle_alpha   90.00
_cell.angle_beta   90.00
_cell.angle_gamma   90.00
#
_symmetry.space_group_name_H-M   'P 1'
#
loop_
_entity.id
_entity.type
_entity.pdbx_description
1 polymer ?
#
loop_
_entity_poly.entity_id
_entity_poly.type
_entity_poly.pdbx_seq_one_letter_code
_entity_poly.pdbx_strand_id
1 'polypeptide(L)' 'TRLKMQMLLLEIWQEIQTSVLFITHDIDEALFLADRVLIMSHRPGRIIEEIPLKFERPRDVELVTSSEFTA' A
#
# COMPACT_ATOMS: atom_id res chain seq x y z
N THR A 1 -16.07 -6.25 10.24
CA THR A 1 -15.83 -7.35 9.27
C THR A 1 -14.76 -7.01 8.23
N ARG A 2 -14.72 -5.82 7.61
CA ARG A 2 -13.67 -5.38 6.65
C ARG A 2 -12.23 -5.46 7.21
N LEU A 3 -12.00 -4.95 8.43
CA LEU A 3 -10.69 -4.96 9.08
C LEU A 3 -10.10 -6.37 9.23
N LYS A 4 -10.96 -7.36 9.50
CA LYS A 4 -10.55 -8.77 9.68
C LYS A 4 -10.02 -9.39 8.38
N MET A 5 -10.62 -9.03 7.24
CA MET A 5 -10.14 -9.45 5.92
C MET A 5 -8.79 -8.82 5.59
N GLN A 6 -8.60 -7.55 5.94
CA GLN A 6 -7.34 -6.83 5.68
C GLN A 6 -6.19 -7.41 6.51
N MET A 7 -6.42 -7.74 7.79
CA MET A 7 -5.40 -8.39 8.63
C MET A 7 -5.04 -9.80 8.15
N LEU A 8 -6.03 -10.60 7.75
CA LEU A 8 -5.78 -11.95 7.21
C LEU A 8 -4.91 -11.90 5.93
N LEU A 9 -5.16 -10.93 5.06
CA LEU A 9 -4.39 -10.75 3.82
C LEU A 9 -2.94 -10.34 4.12
N LEU A 10 -2.73 -9.52 5.15
CA LEU A 10 -1.40 -9.15 5.66
C LEU A 10 -0.65 -10.34 6.27
N GLU A 11 -1.29 -11.16 7.09
CA GLU A 11 -0.71 -12.38 7.67
C GLU A 11 -0.27 -13.36 6.58
N ILE A 12 -1.16 -13.68 5.63
CA ILE A 12 -0.86 -14.56 4.51
C ILE A 12 0.31 -14.02 3.69
N TRP A 13 0.37 -12.71 3.49
CA TRP A 13 1.44 -12.10 2.71
C TRP A 13 2.79 -12.14 3.42
N GLN A 14 2.82 -11.91 4.74
CA GLN A 14 4.05 -12.03 5.54
C GLN A 14 4.59 -13.46 5.52
N GLU A 15 3.71 -14.46 5.53
CA GLU A 15 4.10 -15.87 5.55
C GLU A 15 4.64 -16.34 4.19
N ILE A 16 4.07 -15.87 3.07
CA ILE A 16 4.42 -16.37 1.73
C ILE A 16 5.57 -15.57 1.10
N GLN A 17 5.86 -14.35 1.58
CA GLN A 17 6.88 -13.44 1.00
C GLN A 17 6.75 -13.26 -0.53
N THR A 18 5.54 -13.35 -1.06
CA THR A 18 5.28 -13.21 -2.49
C THR A 18 5.23 -11.75 -2.91
N SER A 19 5.61 -11.49 -4.15
CA SER A 19 5.36 -10.19 -4.77
C SER A 19 3.86 -9.99 -4.98
N VAL A 20 3.30 -8.92 -4.43
CA VAL A 20 1.88 -8.58 -4.53
C VAL A 20 1.74 -7.27 -5.31
N LEU A 21 0.83 -7.26 -6.28
CA LEU A 21 0.41 -6.05 -7.00
C LEU A 21 -1.02 -5.72 -6.59
N PHE A 22 -1.21 -4.53 -6.02
CA PHE A 22 -2.52 -4.02 -5.64
C PHE A 22 -2.87 -2.81 -6.50
N ILE A 23 -4.13 -2.72 -6.94
CA ILE A 23 -4.64 -1.59 -7.73
C ILE A 23 -5.76 -0.95 -6.92
N THR A 24 -5.57 0.32 -6.55
CA THR A 24 -6.57 1.12 -5.84
C THR A 24 -6.61 2.54 -6.41
N HIS A 25 -7.73 3.21 -6.17
CA HIS A 25 -7.88 4.63 -6.40
C HIS A 25 -7.77 5.44 -5.11
N ASP A 26 -7.59 4.76 -3.97
CA ASP A 26 -7.41 5.34 -2.65
C ASP A 26 -5.90 5.46 -2.35
N ILE A 27 -5.46 6.69 -2.11
CA ILE A 27 -4.05 6.99 -1.85
C ILE A 27 -3.61 6.40 -0.51
N ASP A 28 -4.49 6.40 0.49
CA ASP A 28 -4.15 5.95 1.84
C ASP A 28 -3.89 4.43 1.84
N GLU A 29 -4.72 3.69 1.09
CA GLU A 29 -4.53 2.25 0.89
C GLU A 29 -3.22 1.94 0.15
N ALA A 30 -2.85 2.76 -0.85
CA ALA A 30 -1.61 2.58 -1.59
C ALA A 30 -0.36 2.83 -0.72
N LEU A 31 -0.39 3.90 0.09
CA LEU A 31 0.70 4.23 1.00
C LEU A 31 0.86 3.20 2.12
N PHE A 32 -0.25 2.69 2.64
CA PHE A 32 -0.22 1.69 3.71
C PHE A 32 0.32 0.34 3.24
N LEU A 33 -0.09 -0.13 2.06
CA LEU A 33 0.19 -1.50 1.62
C LEU A 33 1.45 -1.65 0.75
N ALA A 34 1.86 -0.64 -0.01
CA ALA A 34 2.88 -0.81 -1.05
C ALA A 34 4.29 -0.43 -0.61
N ASP A 35 5.33 -1.11 -1.07
CA ASP A 35 6.71 -0.60 -0.97
C ASP A 35 7.01 0.44 -2.06
N ARG A 36 6.28 0.35 -3.18
CA ARG A 36 6.43 1.20 -4.36
C ARG A 36 5.04 1.51 -4.91
N VAL A 37 4.76 2.78 -5.16
CA VAL A 37 3.50 3.23 -5.77
C VAL A 37 3.79 3.61 -7.22
N LEU A 38 3.00 3.06 -8.14
CA LEU A 38 3.05 3.40 -9.56
C LEU A 38 1.81 4.22 -9.91
N ILE A 39 2.00 5.47 -10.33
CA ILE A 39 0.89 6.33 -10.75
C ILE A 39 0.58 6.05 -12.21
N MET A 40 -0.69 5.78 -12.51
CA MET A 40 -1.17 5.59 -13.87
C MET A 40 -1.85 6.86 -14.38
N SER A 41 -1.55 7.27 -15.61
CA SER A 41 -2.30 8.32 -16.30
C SER A 41 -3.74 7.87 -16.59
N HIS A 42 -4.62 8.86 -16.67
CA HIS A 42 -5.89 8.69 -17.37
C HIS A 42 -5.64 8.32 -18.85
N ARG A 43 -6.68 7.79 -19.51
CA ARG A 43 -6.61 7.20 -20.86
C ARG A 43 -5.71 7.99 -21.83
N PRO A 44 -4.79 7.33 -22.56
CA PRO A 44 -4.42 5.91 -22.48
C PRO A 44 -3.64 5.61 -21.19
N GLY A 45 -3.94 4.48 -20.52
CA GLY A 45 -3.30 4.13 -19.26
C GLY A 45 -1.81 3.85 -19.42
N ARG A 46 -0.96 4.74 -18.89
CA ARG A 46 0.49 4.61 -18.87
C ARG A 46 0.99 4.86 -17.46
N ILE A 47 2.08 4.21 -17.07
CA ILE A 47 2.78 4.58 -15.83
C ILE A 47 3.44 5.92 -16.10
N ILE A 48 3.11 6.92 -15.29
CA ILE A 48 3.66 8.27 -15.40
C ILE A 48 4.66 8.57 -14.30
N GLU A 49 4.58 7.87 -13.18
CA GLU A 49 5.46 8.10 -12.05
C GLU A 49 5.62 6.82 -11.21
N GLU A 50 6.80 6.70 -10.61
CA GLU A 50 7.10 5.70 -9.60
C GLU A 50 7.58 6.40 -8.33
N ILE A 51 6.91 6.09 -7.21
CA ILE A 51 7.24 6.62 -5.90
C ILE A 51 7.69 5.46 -5.00
N PRO A 52 8.99 5.36 -4.67
CA PRO A 52 9.47 4.40 -3.68
C PRO A 52 9.11 4.89 -2.27
N LEU A 53 8.43 4.06 -1.49
CA LEU A 53 8.12 4.35 -0.09
C LEU A 53 9.22 3.82 0.82
N LYS A 54 9.71 4.67 1.74
CA LYS A 54 10.82 4.34 2.65
C LYS A 54 10.37 3.86 4.03
N PHE A 55 9.15 3.31 4.13
CA PHE A 55 8.63 2.81 5.39
C PHE A 55 9.09 1.36 5.63
N GLU A 56 9.78 1.12 6.74
CA GLU A 56 10.20 -0.22 7.15
C GLU A 56 8.99 -1.11 7.49
N ARG A 57 9.11 -2.42 7.21
CA ARG A 57 8.10 -3.42 7.54
C ARG A 57 8.46 -4.11 8.86
N PRO A 58 7.48 -4.59 9.66
CA PRO A 58 6.04 -4.63 9.40
C PRO A 58 5.34 -3.28 9.69
N ARG A 59 4.40 -2.89 8.83
CA ARG A 59 3.63 -1.65 9.02
C ARG A 59 2.45 -1.93 9.94
N ASP A 60 2.44 -1.31 11.11
CA ASP A 60 1.34 -1.40 12.07
C ASP A 60 0.23 -0.40 11.72
N VAL A 61 -1.02 -0.74 12.02
CA VAL A 61 -2.21 0.06 11.65
C VAL A 61 -2.17 1.48 12.28
N GLU A 62 -1.37 1.64 13.35
CA GLU A 62 -1.13 2.91 14.03
C GLU A 62 -0.31 3.93 13.19
N LEU A 63 0.40 3.49 12.14
CA LEU A 63 1.07 4.39 11.20
C LEU A 63 0.09 5.23 10.38
N VAL A 64 -1.15 4.77 10.17
CA VAL A 64 -2.20 5.53 9.45
C VAL A 64 -2.62 6.79 10.24
N THR A 65 -2.32 6.82 11.54
CA THR A 65 -2.58 7.98 12.42
C THR A 65 -1.33 8.78 12.78
N SER A 66 -0.16 8.42 12.27
CA SER A 66 1.08 9.15 12.58
C SER A 66 1.17 10.43 11.74
N SER A 67 1.80 11.46 12.31
CA SER A 67 2.01 12.77 11.67
C SER A 67 2.86 12.73 10.39
N GLU A 68 3.50 11.59 10.08
CA GLU A 68 4.21 11.37 8.81
C GLU A 68 3.26 11.07 7.65
N PHE A 69 1.99 10.76 7.93
CA PHE A 69 0.95 10.47 6.93
C PHE A 69 0.12 11.71 6.53
N THR A 70 0.23 12.82 7.29
CA THR A 70 -0.62 14.02 7.15
C THR A 70 0.13 15.30 6.76
N ALA A 71 1.42 15.21 6.43
CA ALA A 71 2.25 16.37 6.06
C ALA A 71 2.31 16.60 4.54
#